data_AF-A0A3N7CWN0-F1
#
_entry.id   AF-A0A3N7CWN0-F1
#
_cell.length_a   1.000
_cell.length_b   1.000
_cell.length_c   1.000
_cell.angle_alpha   90.00
_cell.angle_beta   90.00
_cell.angle_gamma   90.00
#
_symmetry.space_group_name_H-M   'P 1'
#
loop_
_entity.id
_entity.type
_entity.pdbx_description
1 polymer ?
#
loop_
_entity_poly.entity_id
_entity_poly.type
_entity_poly.pdbx_seq_one_letter_code
_entity_poly.pdbx_strand_id
1 'polypeptide(L)'
;MPSSSTDLLGTPPLPPAAVQWLRDMGIASREQLQQQGSVAAFLLLKAAGHSVTTRLLFALEAAARGVHWSQLSDADKQHLRQQLAAHPPVSLPPTAADIERFMQQAMLQAELAAGQGEVPVGAVVVKDGQIIGRGFNQPLGSCDPSAHAEIQALRAAARHEGNYRLDGCDLYVTLEPCAMCSGAILHARLARVIFGAYEAKTGTAGSVTDLFALRQLNHHTAVWGGQLAEPCAAQLATFFRQRRSQES
;
A
#
# COMPACT_ATOMS: atom_id res chain seq x y z
N MET A 1 19.86 -11.82 30.89
CA MET A 1 18.61 -12.61 30.74
C MET A 1 18.11 -12.37 29.33
N PRO A 2 18.37 -13.27 28.36
CA PRO A 2 17.88 -13.10 27.00
C PRO A 2 16.37 -13.41 26.94
N SER A 3 15.69 -12.62 26.14
CA SER A 3 14.25 -12.46 25.96
C SER A 3 13.49 -13.73 25.57
N SER A 4 12.36 -13.98 26.23
CA SER A 4 11.36 -14.99 25.84
C SER A 4 10.74 -14.65 24.48
N SER A 5 11.05 -15.44 23.46
CA SER A 5 10.46 -15.34 22.13
C SER A 5 8.97 -15.70 22.14
N THR A 6 8.17 -14.72 21.71
CA THR A 6 6.72 -14.68 21.49
C THR A 6 6.30 -15.56 20.30
N ASP A 7 6.33 -16.88 20.47
CA ASP A 7 6.03 -17.84 19.39
C ASP A 7 4.53 -17.86 19.05
N LEU A 8 4.17 -17.68 17.75
CA LEU A 8 2.82 -17.93 17.22
C LEU A 8 2.36 -19.38 17.42
N LEU A 9 3.30 -20.29 17.67
CA LEU A 9 3.05 -21.70 18.00
C LEU A 9 2.63 -21.92 19.46
N GLY A 10 2.68 -20.89 20.32
CA GLY A 10 2.18 -20.98 21.68
C GLY A 10 0.66 -21.10 21.74
N THR A 11 0.17 -22.00 22.59
CA THR A 11 -1.27 -22.26 22.83
C THR A 11 -2.09 -20.97 22.91
N PRO A 12 -3.21 -20.90 22.17
CA PRO A 12 -3.91 -22.00 21.50
C PRO A 12 -3.39 -22.20 20.07
N PRO A 13 -3.21 -23.44 19.62
CA PRO A 13 -2.56 -23.68 18.35
C PRO A 13 -3.45 -23.25 17.19
N LEU A 14 -2.92 -22.36 16.36
CA LEU A 14 -3.36 -22.24 14.97
C LEU A 14 -3.10 -23.57 14.25
N PRO A 15 -3.89 -23.93 13.22
CA PRO A 15 -3.58 -25.08 12.39
C PRO A 15 -2.14 -25.00 11.86
N PRO A 16 -1.35 -26.10 11.84
CA PRO A 16 0.05 -26.06 11.39
C PRO A 16 0.25 -25.43 10.02
N ALA A 17 -0.67 -25.71 9.08
CA ALA A 17 -0.66 -25.09 7.75
C ALA A 17 -0.84 -23.57 7.82
N ALA A 18 -1.76 -23.07 8.66
CA ALA A 18 -1.96 -21.63 8.83
C ALA A 18 -0.75 -20.93 9.43
N VAL A 19 -0.04 -21.59 10.36
CA VAL A 19 1.21 -21.05 10.90
C VAL A 19 2.27 -20.93 9.81
N GLN A 20 2.41 -21.94 8.96
CA GLN A 20 3.37 -21.88 7.86
C GLN A 20 3.03 -20.75 6.88
N TRP A 21 1.76 -20.63 6.47
CA TRP A 21 1.34 -19.56 5.57
C TRP A 21 1.60 -18.16 6.14
N LEU A 22 1.36 -17.95 7.44
CA LEU A 22 1.66 -16.69 8.10
C LEU A 22 3.16 -16.39 8.09
N ARG A 23 4.01 -17.39 8.35
CA ARG A 23 5.47 -17.22 8.27
C ARG A 23 5.96 -16.88 6.87
N ASP A 24 5.38 -17.50 5.85
CA ASP A 24 5.70 -17.22 4.45
C ASP A 24 5.34 -15.75 4.09
N MET A 25 4.41 -15.15 4.83
CA MET A 25 4.04 -13.73 4.74
C MET A 25 4.80 -12.82 5.73
N GLY A 26 5.79 -13.33 6.46
CA GLY A 26 6.57 -12.58 7.44
C GLY A 26 5.89 -12.37 8.80
N ILE A 27 4.74 -13.01 9.05
CA ILE A 27 4.02 -12.98 10.32
C ILE A 27 4.44 -14.21 11.13
N ALA A 28 5.52 -14.08 11.91
CA ALA A 28 6.14 -15.15 12.68
C ALA A 28 5.91 -15.05 14.20
N SER A 29 5.44 -13.90 14.71
CA SER A 29 5.17 -13.68 16.14
C SER A 29 3.74 -13.19 16.41
N ARG A 30 3.28 -13.39 17.66
CA ARG A 30 1.98 -12.86 18.12
C ARG A 30 1.91 -11.35 17.95
N GLU A 31 3.00 -10.66 18.27
CA GLU A 31 3.11 -9.21 18.13
C GLU A 31 2.94 -8.78 16.68
N GLN A 32 3.56 -9.48 15.72
CA GLN A 32 3.37 -9.22 14.30
C GLN A 32 1.94 -9.48 13.86
N LEU A 33 1.29 -10.52 14.37
CA LEU A 33 -0.12 -10.79 14.08
C LEU A 33 -1.04 -9.70 14.67
N GLN A 34 -0.73 -9.18 15.87
CA GLN A 34 -1.44 -8.06 16.47
C GLN A 34 -1.26 -6.77 15.67
N GLN A 35 -0.04 -6.48 15.23
CA GLN A 35 0.28 -5.32 14.38
C GLN A 35 -0.42 -5.41 13.03
N GLN A 36 -0.42 -6.59 12.41
CA GLN A 36 -1.12 -6.83 11.14
C GLN A 36 -2.65 -6.78 11.29
N GLY A 37 -3.17 -7.28 12.41
CA GLY A 37 -4.59 -7.48 12.66
C GLY A 37 -5.13 -8.79 12.08
N SER A 38 -5.95 -9.49 12.87
CA SER A 38 -6.48 -10.83 12.55
C SER A 38 -7.31 -10.86 11.26
N VAL A 39 -8.09 -9.81 11.00
CA VAL A 39 -8.93 -9.69 9.80
C VAL A 39 -8.07 -9.48 8.55
N ALA A 40 -7.07 -8.61 8.62
CA ALA A 40 -6.16 -8.37 7.50
C ALA A 40 -5.34 -9.62 7.19
N ALA A 41 -4.79 -10.29 8.21
CA ALA A 41 -4.09 -11.56 8.05
C ALA A 41 -4.98 -12.64 7.41
N PHE A 42 -6.23 -12.77 7.87
CA PHE A 42 -7.21 -13.69 7.27
C PHE A 42 -7.45 -13.40 5.77
N LEU A 43 -7.62 -12.12 5.42
CA LEU A 43 -7.87 -11.72 4.05
C LEU A 43 -6.62 -11.88 3.15
N LEU A 44 -5.42 -11.66 3.68
CA LEU A 44 -4.15 -11.91 2.97
C LEU A 44 -3.95 -13.40 2.68
N LEU A 45 -4.22 -14.28 3.66
CA LEU A 45 -4.21 -15.72 3.44
C LEU A 45 -5.19 -16.14 2.33
N LYS A 46 -6.38 -15.54 2.32
CA LYS A 46 -7.36 -15.73 1.24
C LYS A 46 -6.82 -15.23 -0.11
N ALA A 47 -6.18 -14.06 -0.14
CA ALA A 47 -5.60 -13.47 -1.34
C ALA A 47 -4.43 -14.30 -1.91
N ALA A 48 -3.68 -15.01 -1.06
CA ALA A 48 -2.66 -15.99 -1.46
C ALA A 48 -3.22 -17.32 -1.98
N GLY A 49 -4.55 -17.46 -2.08
CA GLY A 49 -5.19 -18.66 -2.59
C GLY A 49 -5.31 -19.79 -1.56
N HIS A 50 -5.04 -19.53 -0.29
CA HIS A 50 -5.26 -20.53 0.75
C HIS A 50 -6.75 -20.70 1.06
N SER A 51 -7.16 -21.95 1.31
CA SER A 51 -8.52 -22.25 1.73
C SER A 51 -8.72 -21.89 3.20
N VAL A 52 -9.23 -20.68 3.45
CA VAL A 52 -9.47 -20.15 4.79
C VAL A 52 -10.95 -20.19 5.16
N THR A 53 -11.25 -20.50 6.41
CA THR A 53 -12.64 -20.56 6.94
C THR A 53 -12.87 -19.50 7.99
N THR A 54 -14.12 -19.12 8.27
CA THR A 54 -14.43 -18.20 9.37
C THR A 54 -13.93 -18.69 10.73
N ARG A 55 -13.77 -20.00 10.91
CA ARG A 55 -13.14 -20.56 12.12
C ARG A 55 -11.67 -20.14 12.23
N LEU A 56 -10.95 -20.06 11.12
CA LEU A 56 -9.57 -19.57 11.10
C LEU A 56 -9.49 -18.10 11.48
N LEU A 57 -10.43 -17.25 11.05
CA LEU A 57 -10.50 -15.85 11.50
C LEU A 57 -10.56 -15.75 13.03
N PHE A 58 -11.41 -16.57 13.66
CA PHE A 58 -11.52 -16.60 15.13
C PHE A 58 -10.26 -17.15 15.79
N ALA A 59 -9.63 -18.17 15.18
CA ALA A 59 -8.38 -18.71 15.70
C ALA A 59 -7.25 -17.68 15.62
N LEU A 60 -7.18 -16.88 14.55
CA LEU A 60 -6.23 -15.77 14.41
C LEU A 60 -6.43 -14.72 15.51
N GLU A 61 -7.67 -14.32 15.78
CA GLU A 61 -7.97 -13.39 16.88
C GLU A 61 -7.60 -13.96 18.25
N ALA A 62 -7.94 -15.22 18.49
CA ALA A 62 -7.61 -15.91 19.72
C ALA A 62 -6.07 -15.98 19.92
N ALA A 63 -5.34 -16.29 18.85
CA ALA A 63 -3.87 -16.31 18.85
C ALA A 63 -3.26 -14.92 19.09
N ALA A 64 -3.81 -13.87 18.44
CA ALA A 64 -3.42 -12.48 18.66
C ALA A 64 -3.65 -12.05 20.12
N ARG A 65 -4.77 -12.46 20.74
CA ARG A 65 -5.05 -12.17 22.16
C ARG A 65 -4.32 -13.08 23.14
N GLY A 66 -3.76 -14.20 22.67
CA GLY A 66 -3.14 -15.22 23.52
C GLY A 66 -4.13 -15.99 24.40
N VAL A 67 -5.37 -16.14 23.94
CA VAL A 67 -6.46 -16.82 24.67
C VAL A 67 -7.00 -17.99 23.86
N HIS A 68 -7.56 -19.02 24.50
CA HIS A 68 -8.22 -20.12 23.78
C HIS A 68 -9.43 -19.61 22.97
N TRP A 69 -9.67 -20.17 21.78
CA TRP A 69 -10.77 -19.73 20.89
C TRP A 69 -12.15 -19.81 21.54
N SER A 70 -12.33 -20.71 22.52
CA SER A 70 -13.56 -20.81 23.33
C SER A 70 -13.77 -19.61 24.27
N GLN A 71 -12.73 -18.80 24.52
CA GLN A 71 -12.80 -17.58 25.31
C GLN A 71 -13.25 -16.37 24.48
N LEU A 72 -13.33 -16.50 23.15
CA LEU A 72 -13.97 -15.50 22.31
C LEU A 72 -15.49 -15.58 22.49
N SER A 73 -16.06 -14.51 23.02
CA SER A 73 -17.51 -14.36 23.17
C SER A 73 -18.19 -14.33 21.80
N ASP A 74 -19.51 -14.53 21.77
CA ASP A 74 -20.25 -14.37 20.52
C ASP A 74 -20.26 -12.91 20.04
N ALA A 75 -20.15 -11.95 20.96
CA ALA A 75 -19.94 -10.54 20.64
C ALA A 75 -18.60 -10.33 19.93
N ASP A 76 -17.50 -10.94 20.40
CA ASP A 76 -16.20 -10.89 19.72
C ASP A 76 -16.30 -11.44 18.29
N LYS A 77 -16.93 -12.61 18.13
CA LYS A 77 -17.11 -13.25 16.82
C LYS A 77 -17.99 -12.41 15.89
N GLN A 78 -19.02 -11.76 16.41
CA GLN A 78 -19.87 -10.86 15.62
C GLN A 78 -19.09 -9.61 15.20
N HIS A 79 -18.30 -9.04 16.11
CA HIS A 79 -17.44 -7.91 15.81
C HIS A 79 -16.42 -8.24 14.72
N LEU A 80 -15.75 -9.40 14.79
CA LEU A 80 -14.84 -9.85 13.74
C LEU A 80 -15.51 -10.02 12.38
N ARG A 81 -16.76 -10.50 12.35
CA ARG A 81 -17.53 -10.59 11.09
C ARG A 81 -17.88 -9.20 10.54
N GLN A 82 -18.24 -8.26 11.41
CA GLN A 82 -18.49 -6.87 11.01
C GLN A 82 -17.22 -6.21 10.49
N GLN A 83 -16.09 -6.38 11.18
CA GLN A 83 -14.79 -5.91 10.73
C GLN A 83 -14.41 -6.54 9.39
N LEU A 84 -14.54 -7.86 9.22
CA LEU A 84 -14.30 -8.53 7.94
C LEU A 84 -15.17 -7.96 6.82
N ALA A 85 -16.46 -7.72 7.09
CA ALA A 85 -17.39 -7.15 6.14
C ALA A 85 -17.11 -5.67 5.84
N ALA A 86 -16.49 -4.94 6.77
CA ALA A 86 -16.17 -3.52 6.64
C ALA A 86 -14.73 -3.26 6.19
N HIS A 87 -13.86 -4.29 6.15
CA HIS A 87 -12.44 -4.12 5.88
C HIS A 87 -12.22 -3.55 4.46
N PRO A 88 -11.25 -2.63 4.29
CA PRO A 88 -10.84 -2.17 2.97
C PRO A 88 -10.25 -3.33 2.13
N PRO A 89 -10.09 -3.15 0.80
CA PRO A 89 -9.45 -4.13 -0.06
C PRO A 89 -8.06 -4.52 0.45
N VAL A 90 -7.72 -5.80 0.33
CA VAL A 90 -6.34 -6.28 0.51
C VAL A 90 -5.87 -6.92 -0.78
N SER A 91 -4.59 -6.75 -1.04
CA SER A 91 -3.86 -7.42 -2.11
C SER A 91 -2.54 -7.86 -1.51
N LEU A 92 -1.92 -8.92 -2.02
CA LEU A 92 -0.57 -9.30 -1.57
C LEU A 92 0.40 -8.14 -1.86
N PRO A 93 1.37 -7.87 -0.96
CA PRO A 93 2.42 -6.91 -1.26
C PRO A 93 3.20 -7.39 -2.49
N PRO A 94 3.68 -6.48 -3.36
CA PRO A 94 4.66 -6.87 -4.36
C PRO A 94 5.94 -7.36 -3.68
N THR A 95 6.76 -8.11 -4.42
CA THR A 95 8.04 -8.57 -3.86
C THR A 95 8.96 -7.38 -3.58
N ALA A 96 9.90 -7.52 -2.63
CA ALA A 96 10.89 -6.48 -2.36
C ALA A 96 11.68 -6.09 -3.62
N ALA A 97 11.99 -7.07 -4.48
CA ALA A 97 12.67 -6.85 -5.75
C ALA A 97 11.82 -6.03 -6.73
N ASP A 98 10.50 -6.30 -6.82
CA ASP A 98 9.59 -5.50 -7.65
C ASP A 98 9.43 -4.09 -7.11
N ILE A 99 9.29 -3.94 -5.78
CA ILE A 99 9.22 -2.64 -5.12
C ILE A 99 10.44 -1.80 -5.44
N GLU A 100 11.64 -2.34 -5.24
CA GLU A 100 12.88 -1.65 -5.55
C GLU A 100 12.96 -1.29 -7.04
N ARG A 101 12.76 -2.27 -7.93
CA ARG A 101 12.85 -2.08 -9.38
C ARG A 101 11.90 -0.99 -9.88
N PHE A 102 10.63 -1.03 -9.51
CA PHE A 102 9.63 -0.10 -10.04
C PHE A 102 9.65 1.25 -9.33
N MET A 103 9.99 1.31 -8.03
CA MET A 103 10.18 2.58 -7.35
C MET A 103 11.40 3.33 -7.90
N GLN A 104 12.50 2.64 -8.22
CA GLN A 104 13.62 3.26 -8.93
C GLN A 104 13.20 3.85 -10.28
N GLN A 105 12.30 3.18 -11.02
CA GLN A 105 11.77 3.73 -12.27
C GLN A 105 10.90 4.97 -12.06
N ALA A 106 10.14 5.02 -10.95
CA ALA A 106 9.40 6.22 -10.55
C ALA A 106 10.37 7.35 -10.14
N MET A 107 11.45 7.05 -9.42
CA MET A 107 12.50 8.04 -9.08
C MET A 107 13.19 8.62 -10.31
N LEU A 108 13.42 7.83 -11.36
CA LEU A 108 13.92 8.37 -12.64
C LEU A 108 12.92 9.35 -13.28
N GLN A 109 11.61 9.12 -13.13
CA GLN A 109 10.61 10.11 -13.57
C GLN A 109 10.67 11.38 -12.70
N ALA A 110 10.88 11.26 -11.38
CA ALA A 110 11.05 12.40 -10.49
C ALA A 110 12.28 13.27 -10.87
N GLU A 111 13.36 12.64 -11.34
CA GLU A 111 14.54 13.34 -11.86
C GLU A 111 14.22 14.16 -13.12
N LEU A 112 13.35 13.66 -14.00
CA LEU A 112 12.88 14.41 -15.18
C LEU A 112 12.08 15.66 -14.80
N ALA A 113 11.26 15.58 -13.74
CA ALA A 113 10.56 16.74 -13.18
C ALA A 113 11.56 17.78 -12.62
N ALA A 114 12.51 17.34 -11.79
CA ALA A 114 13.54 18.24 -11.25
C ALA A 114 14.36 18.93 -12.35
N GLY A 115 14.73 18.20 -13.40
CA GLY A 115 15.45 18.75 -14.56
C GLY A 115 14.67 19.84 -15.30
N GLN A 116 13.34 19.88 -15.14
CA GLN A 116 12.45 20.91 -15.69
C GLN A 116 12.08 21.99 -14.66
N GLY A 117 12.69 21.96 -13.47
CA GLY A 117 12.41 22.90 -12.40
C GLY A 117 11.08 22.65 -11.67
N GLU A 118 10.46 21.48 -11.90
CA GLU A 118 9.24 21.02 -11.26
C GLU A 118 9.54 20.26 -9.96
N VAL A 119 8.57 20.20 -9.04
CA VAL A 119 8.73 19.38 -7.81
C VAL A 119 8.98 17.92 -8.21
N PRO A 120 10.03 17.25 -7.68
CA PRO A 120 10.46 15.93 -8.15
C PRO A 120 9.56 14.80 -7.62
N VAL A 121 8.40 14.65 -8.25
CA VAL A 121 7.52 13.51 -8.04
C VAL A 121 7.42 12.74 -9.34
N GLY A 122 7.57 11.42 -9.25
CA GLY A 122 7.52 10.52 -10.39
C GLY A 122 6.67 9.30 -10.07
N ALA A 123 6.08 8.74 -11.12
CA ALA A 123 5.17 7.61 -11.02
C ALA A 123 5.26 6.68 -12.23
N VAL A 124 5.03 5.39 -11.99
CA VAL A 124 4.88 4.37 -13.03
C VAL A 124 3.70 3.46 -12.72
N VAL A 125 2.97 3.07 -13.77
CA VAL A 125 1.91 2.05 -13.69
C VAL A 125 2.44 0.76 -14.30
N VAL A 126 2.28 -0.33 -13.56
CA VAL A 126 2.78 -1.66 -13.89
C VAL A 126 1.61 -2.63 -14.05
N LYS A 127 1.69 -3.47 -15.07
CA LYS A 127 0.78 -4.61 -15.28
C LYS A 127 1.60 -5.81 -15.70
N ASP A 128 1.39 -6.96 -15.07
CA ASP A 128 2.11 -8.22 -15.38
C ASP A 128 3.64 -8.05 -15.43
N GLY A 129 4.19 -7.25 -14.51
CA GLY A 129 5.63 -6.97 -14.42
C GLY A 129 6.18 -6.02 -15.49
N GLN A 130 5.32 -5.38 -16.29
CA GLN A 130 5.69 -4.44 -17.34
C GLN A 130 5.15 -3.04 -17.04
N ILE A 131 5.96 -2.01 -17.29
CA ILE A 131 5.52 -0.62 -17.15
C ILE A 131 4.70 -0.23 -18.37
N ILE A 132 3.41 0.07 -18.16
CA ILE A 132 2.46 0.49 -19.21
C ILE A 132 2.14 1.99 -19.16
N GLY A 133 2.53 2.67 -18.09
CA GLY A 133 2.37 4.11 -17.93
C GLY A 133 3.52 4.72 -17.15
N ARG A 134 3.97 5.90 -17.58
CA ARG A 134 4.99 6.70 -16.88
C ARG A 134 4.50 8.13 -16.76
N GLY A 135 4.81 8.77 -15.66
CA GLY A 135 4.44 10.15 -15.41
C GLY A 135 5.39 10.82 -14.42
N PHE A 136 5.60 12.11 -14.61
CA PHE A 136 6.26 12.97 -13.65
C PHE A 136 5.45 14.24 -13.49
N ASN A 137 5.66 14.93 -12.37
CA ASN A 137 4.99 16.17 -12.06
C ASN A 137 5.43 17.28 -13.02
N GLN A 138 4.47 17.92 -13.69
CA GLN A 138 4.74 19.00 -14.65
C GLN A 138 3.69 20.14 -14.68
N PRO A 139 3.12 20.57 -13.54
CA PRO A 139 2.05 21.56 -13.52
C PRO A 139 2.47 22.95 -14.00
N LEU A 140 3.72 23.36 -13.79
CA LEU A 140 4.23 24.66 -14.25
C LEU A 140 4.40 24.67 -15.77
N GLY A 141 5.12 23.68 -16.31
CA GLY A 141 5.45 23.62 -17.73
C GLY A 141 4.23 23.35 -18.61
N SER A 142 3.26 22.58 -18.13
CA SER A 142 2.03 22.28 -18.87
C SER A 142 0.89 23.27 -18.62
N CYS A 143 1.03 24.19 -17.66
CA CYS A 143 -0.05 25.06 -17.18
C CYS A 143 -1.32 24.28 -16.79
N ASP A 144 -1.17 23.05 -16.32
CA ASP A 144 -2.27 22.15 -15.94
C ASP A 144 -2.16 21.82 -14.44
N PRO A 145 -3.08 22.32 -13.60
CA PRO A 145 -3.04 22.05 -12.16
C PRO A 145 -3.26 20.57 -11.81
N SER A 146 -3.73 19.76 -12.76
CA SER A 146 -3.90 18.31 -12.60
C SER A 146 -2.70 17.50 -13.03
N ALA A 147 -1.64 18.11 -13.58
CA ALA A 147 -0.48 17.42 -14.16
C ALA A 147 0.51 16.86 -13.14
N HIS A 148 -0.02 16.19 -12.11
CA HIS A 148 0.73 15.39 -11.16
C HIS A 148 1.23 14.09 -11.79
N ALA A 149 2.29 13.52 -11.23
CA ALA A 149 2.92 12.31 -11.75
C ALA A 149 1.94 11.14 -11.89
N GLU A 150 1.10 10.93 -10.87
CA GLU A 150 0.09 9.86 -10.81
C GLU A 150 -0.93 10.03 -11.93
N ILE A 151 -1.44 11.25 -12.14
CA ILE A 151 -2.42 11.56 -13.19
C ILE A 151 -1.82 11.29 -14.57
N GLN A 152 -0.57 11.70 -14.79
CA GLN A 152 0.11 11.47 -16.06
C GLN A 152 0.36 9.99 -16.32
N ALA A 153 0.80 9.24 -15.31
CA ALA A 153 1.04 7.81 -15.41
C ALA A 153 -0.26 7.02 -15.64
N LEU A 154 -1.35 7.36 -14.94
CA LEU A 154 -2.68 6.78 -15.14
C LEU A 154 -3.21 7.05 -16.54
N ARG A 155 -3.09 8.28 -17.05
CA ARG A 155 -3.49 8.64 -18.42
C ARG A 155 -2.71 7.86 -19.46
N ALA A 156 -1.40 7.69 -19.25
CA ALA A 156 -0.56 6.89 -20.15
C ALA A 156 -0.97 5.41 -20.14
N ALA A 157 -1.16 4.82 -18.96
CA ALA A 157 -1.62 3.44 -18.81
C ALA A 157 -3.01 3.20 -19.40
N ALA A 158 -3.97 4.11 -19.17
CA ALA A 158 -5.32 3.99 -19.70
C ALA A 158 -5.35 4.04 -21.24
N ARG A 159 -4.48 4.86 -21.84
CA ARG A 159 -4.30 4.87 -23.30
C ARG A 159 -3.65 3.58 -23.80
N HIS A 160 -2.67 3.04 -23.08
CA HIS A 160 -2.04 1.76 -23.42
C HIS A 160 -3.06 0.60 -23.41
N GLU A 161 -3.90 0.55 -22.38
CA GLU A 161 -4.94 -0.47 -22.22
C GLU A 161 -6.18 -0.25 -23.11
N GLY A 162 -6.34 0.95 -23.67
CA GLY A 162 -7.58 1.35 -24.33
C GLY A 162 -8.79 1.37 -23.39
N ASN A 163 -8.55 1.52 -22.08
CA ASN A 163 -9.57 1.44 -21.04
C ASN A 163 -9.24 2.36 -19.86
N TYR A 164 -10.24 3.01 -19.29
CA TYR A 164 -10.07 3.85 -18.09
C TYR A 164 -9.91 3.02 -16.81
N ARG A 165 -10.40 1.77 -16.82
CA ARG A 165 -10.17 0.81 -15.74
C ARG A 165 -8.84 0.11 -15.96
N LEU A 166 -8.03 0.15 -14.93
CA LEU A 166 -6.68 -0.42 -14.86
C LEU A 166 -6.69 -1.58 -13.86
N ASP A 167 -7.69 -2.46 -13.96
CA ASP A 167 -7.83 -3.63 -13.11
C ASP A 167 -6.55 -4.49 -13.20
N GLY A 168 -6.05 -4.93 -12.05
CA GLY A 168 -4.80 -5.71 -11.96
C GLY A 168 -3.51 -4.91 -12.13
N CYS A 169 -3.60 -3.59 -12.32
CA CYS A 169 -2.43 -2.72 -12.40
C CYS A 169 -2.01 -2.19 -11.01
N ASP A 170 -0.72 -1.94 -10.87
CA ASP A 170 -0.12 -1.31 -9.69
C ASP A 170 0.46 0.05 -10.05
N LEU A 171 0.29 1.02 -9.17
CA LEU A 171 0.98 2.31 -9.26
C LEU A 171 2.12 2.36 -8.25
N TYR A 172 3.30 2.72 -8.73
CA TYR A 172 4.45 3.10 -7.90
C TYR A 172 4.64 4.61 -8.01
N VAL A 173 4.68 5.32 -6.89
CA VAL A 173 4.85 6.79 -6.85
C VAL A 173 5.82 7.20 -5.75
N THR A 174 6.71 8.17 -6.01
CA THR A 174 7.77 8.54 -5.06
C THR A 174 7.27 9.26 -3.81
N LEU A 175 6.08 9.85 -3.86
CA LEU A 175 5.46 10.61 -2.78
C LEU A 175 4.02 10.15 -2.57
N GLU A 176 3.55 10.18 -1.32
CA GLU A 176 2.17 9.88 -0.98
C GLU A 176 1.17 10.73 -1.80
N PRO A 177 0.14 10.11 -2.39
CA PRO A 177 -0.79 10.82 -3.26
C PRO A 177 -1.70 11.80 -2.49
N CYS A 178 -1.93 12.96 -3.11
CA CYS A 178 -2.89 13.95 -2.62
C CYS A 178 -4.34 13.52 -2.93
N ALA A 179 -5.33 14.27 -2.42
CA ALA A 179 -6.76 13.94 -2.57
C ALA A 179 -7.19 13.75 -4.04
N MET A 180 -6.69 14.58 -4.96
CA MET A 180 -6.97 14.48 -6.39
C MET A 180 -6.45 13.16 -6.97
N CYS A 181 -5.18 12.85 -6.73
CA CYS A 181 -4.53 11.65 -7.24
C CYS A 181 -5.17 10.39 -6.64
N SER A 182 -5.45 10.38 -5.33
CA SER A 182 -6.15 9.29 -4.66
C SER A 182 -7.54 9.05 -5.26
N GLY A 183 -8.32 10.10 -5.52
CA GLY A 183 -9.60 9.96 -6.22
C GLY A 183 -9.46 9.37 -7.62
N ALA A 184 -8.49 9.83 -8.40
CA ALA A 184 -8.22 9.31 -9.74
C ALA A 184 -7.80 7.84 -9.72
N ILE A 185 -6.95 7.43 -8.77
CA ILE A 185 -6.55 6.05 -8.55
C ILE A 185 -7.77 5.16 -8.27
N LEU A 186 -8.65 5.58 -7.36
CA LEU A 186 -9.86 4.84 -7.02
C LEU A 186 -10.79 4.69 -8.22
N HIS A 187 -10.94 5.74 -9.04
CA HIS A 187 -11.70 5.68 -10.29
C HIS A 187 -11.06 4.75 -11.33
N ALA A 188 -9.73 4.67 -11.37
CA ALA A 188 -8.98 3.76 -12.24
C ALA A 188 -8.99 2.31 -11.75
N ARG A 189 -9.39 2.03 -10.51
CA ARG A 189 -9.50 0.69 -9.92
C ARG A 189 -8.20 -0.09 -9.91
N LEU A 190 -7.09 0.59 -9.61
CA LEU A 190 -5.81 -0.09 -9.43
C LEU A 190 -5.90 -1.16 -8.36
N ALA A 191 -5.17 -2.26 -8.55
CA ALA A 191 -5.05 -3.30 -7.54
C ALA A 191 -4.25 -2.81 -6.33
N ARG A 192 -3.14 -2.08 -6.59
CA ARG A 192 -2.25 -1.57 -5.55
C ARG A 192 -1.75 -0.15 -5.84
N VAL A 193 -1.55 0.61 -4.78
CA VAL A 193 -0.71 1.81 -4.75
C VAL A 193 0.47 1.54 -3.83
N ILE A 194 1.67 1.78 -4.34
CA ILE A 194 2.92 1.65 -3.61
C ILE A 194 3.55 3.03 -3.63
N PHE A 195 3.74 3.65 -2.46
CA PHE A 195 4.36 4.97 -2.40
C PHE A 195 5.60 5.00 -1.52
N GLY A 196 6.49 5.92 -1.86
CA GLY A 196 7.75 6.14 -1.15
C GLY A 196 7.60 6.98 0.10
N ALA A 197 7.91 8.27 0.00
CA ALA A 197 7.86 9.18 1.12
C ALA A 197 6.41 9.55 1.48
N TYR A 198 6.14 9.76 2.78
CA TYR A 198 4.87 10.33 3.25
C TYR A 198 4.81 11.84 2.99
N GLU A 199 3.61 12.36 2.72
CA GLU A 199 3.35 13.79 2.51
C GLU A 199 2.52 14.36 3.68
N ALA A 200 3.22 14.91 4.66
CA ALA A 200 2.63 15.34 5.93
C ALA A 200 1.58 16.47 5.79
N LYS A 201 1.59 17.24 4.70
CA LYS A 201 0.72 18.42 4.55
C LYS A 201 -0.55 18.14 3.75
N THR A 202 -0.49 17.23 2.78
CA THR A 202 -1.58 17.03 1.82
C THR A 202 -1.81 15.56 1.45
N GLY A 203 -1.02 14.64 2.00
CA GLY A 203 -1.11 13.20 1.75
C GLY A 203 -2.44 12.62 2.25
N THR A 204 -3.05 11.78 1.42
CA THR A 204 -4.39 11.23 1.66
C THR A 204 -4.46 9.71 1.65
N ALA A 205 -3.31 9.05 1.86
CA ALA A 205 -3.17 7.62 2.00
C ALA A 205 -2.58 7.23 3.37
N GLY A 206 -2.85 8.06 4.39
CA GLY A 206 -2.41 7.84 5.77
C GLY A 206 -1.91 9.08 6.51
N SER A 207 -1.45 10.14 5.83
CA SER A 207 -0.90 11.33 6.51
C SER A 207 -1.98 12.26 7.09
N VAL A 208 -2.66 13.04 6.24
CA VAL A 208 -3.69 13.98 6.68
C VAL A 208 -5.04 13.28 6.83
N THR A 209 -5.32 12.38 5.90
CA THR A 209 -6.49 11.50 5.91
C THR A 209 -6.12 10.21 5.17
N ASP A 210 -7.01 9.23 5.20
CA ASP A 210 -6.87 8.00 4.44
C ASP A 210 -8.14 7.75 3.63
N LEU A 211 -8.13 8.18 2.36
CA LEU A 211 -9.25 7.96 1.44
C LEU A 211 -9.37 6.49 1.03
N PHE A 212 -8.28 5.72 1.13
CA PHE A 212 -8.27 4.30 0.79
C PHE A 212 -8.82 3.44 1.93
N ALA A 213 -8.80 3.91 3.17
CA ALA A 213 -9.52 3.28 4.27
C ALA A 213 -11.04 3.47 4.21
N LEU A 214 -11.54 4.43 3.44
CA LEU A 214 -12.99 4.70 3.31
C LEU A 214 -13.65 3.71 2.37
N ARG A 215 -14.26 2.66 2.92
CA ARG A 215 -14.94 1.61 2.14
C ARG A 215 -16.03 2.13 1.20
N GLN A 216 -16.70 3.24 1.52
CA GLN A 216 -17.71 3.83 0.63
C GLN A 216 -17.10 4.32 -0.69
N LEU A 217 -15.79 4.59 -0.70
CA LEU A 217 -15.04 5.04 -1.86
C LEU A 217 -14.16 3.92 -2.45
N ASN A 218 -13.54 3.11 -1.58
CA ASN A 218 -12.53 2.13 -1.98
C ASN A 218 -13.01 0.69 -1.89
N HIS A 219 -13.24 0.09 -3.06
CA HIS A 219 -13.59 -1.33 -3.21
C HIS A 219 -12.52 -2.16 -3.91
N HIS A 220 -11.42 -1.55 -4.36
CA HIS A 220 -10.49 -2.19 -5.31
C HIS A 220 -9.02 -2.08 -4.93
N THR A 221 -8.59 -1.01 -4.26
CA THR A 221 -7.18 -0.63 -4.21
C THR A 221 -6.58 -0.85 -2.83
N ALA A 222 -5.55 -1.69 -2.75
CA ALA A 222 -4.73 -1.81 -1.55
C ALA A 222 -3.58 -0.79 -1.56
N VAL A 223 -3.11 -0.34 -0.39
CA VAL A 223 -2.07 0.69 -0.28
C VAL A 223 -0.89 0.15 0.52
N TRP A 224 0.32 0.42 0.02
CA TRP A 224 1.59 0.11 0.64
C TRP A 224 2.45 1.37 0.70
N GLY A 225 2.48 2.00 1.87
CA GLY A 225 3.28 3.21 2.11
C GLY A 225 4.70 2.94 2.58
N GLY A 226 5.54 3.98 2.54
CA GLY A 226 6.87 3.97 3.14
C GLY A 226 7.93 3.17 2.38
N GLN A 227 7.69 2.80 1.12
CA GLN A 227 8.57 1.92 0.36
C GLN A 227 9.72 2.71 -0.28
N LEU A 228 10.96 2.47 0.15
CA LEU A 228 12.10 3.32 -0.21
C LEU A 228 11.84 4.80 0.16
N ALA A 229 11.27 5.05 1.34
CA ALA A 229 10.89 6.38 1.78
C ALA A 229 12.08 7.35 1.88
N GLU A 230 13.20 6.90 2.45
CA GLU A 230 14.41 7.72 2.63
C GLU A 230 14.97 8.28 1.31
N PRO A 231 15.27 7.44 0.28
CA PRO A 231 15.77 7.97 -0.99
C PRO A 231 14.74 8.84 -1.73
N CYS A 232 13.45 8.52 -1.65
CA CYS A 232 12.40 9.38 -2.23
C CYS A 232 12.35 10.76 -1.55
N ALA A 233 12.40 10.80 -0.21
CA ALA A 233 12.43 12.04 0.56
C ALA A 233 13.71 12.85 0.30
N ALA A 234 14.84 12.17 0.11
CA ALA A 234 16.12 12.81 -0.19
C ALA A 234 16.10 13.57 -1.53
N GLN A 235 15.43 13.04 -2.56
CA GLN A 235 15.24 13.74 -3.85
C GLN A 235 14.45 15.04 -3.67
N LEU A 236 13.31 15.00 -2.98
CA LEU A 236 12.50 16.19 -2.64
C LEU A 236 13.31 17.23 -1.86
N ALA A 237 13.99 16.78 -0.79
CA ALA A 237 14.74 17.67 0.08
C ALA A 237 15.90 18.35 -0.67
N THR A 238 16.57 17.63 -1.56
CA THR A 238 17.64 18.17 -2.41
C THR A 238 17.14 19.26 -3.33
N PHE A 239 16.02 19.03 -4.01
CA PHE A 239 15.40 20.02 -4.90
C PHE A 239 15.05 21.31 -4.16
N PHE A 240 14.36 21.23 -3.01
CA PHE A 240 13.99 22.43 -2.25
C PHE A 240 15.19 23.16 -1.64
N ARG A 241 16.28 22.45 -1.28
CA ARG A 241 17.54 23.11 -0.87
C ARG A 241 18.12 23.92 -2.01
N GLN A 242 18.19 23.35 -3.21
CA GLN A 242 18.72 24.03 -4.40
C GLN A 242 17.87 25.26 -4.78
N ARG A 243 16.54 25.17 -4.73
CA ARG A 243 15.66 26.33 -5.00
C ARG A 243 15.89 27.47 -4.01
N ARG A 244 15.96 27.20 -2.71
CA ARG A 244 16.22 28.23 -1.70
C ARG A 244 17.56 28.94 -1.91
N SER A 245 18.59 28.21 -2.34
CA SER A 245 19.91 28.81 -2.64
C SER A 245 19.93 29.66 -3.91
N GLN A 246 18.97 29.49 -4.83
CA GLN A 246 18.87 30.29 -6.06
C GLN A 246 18.04 31.56 -5.87
N GLU A 247 17.23 31.61 -4.82
CA GLU A 247 16.39 32.76 -4.43
C GLU A 247 17.08 33.69 -3.41
N SER A 248 18.30 33.33 -2.97
CA SER A 248 19.16 34.12 -2.06
C SER A 248 20.26 34.84 -2.84
#